data_AF-A0AAW0KMR0-F1
#
_entry.id   AF-A0AAW0KMR0-F1
#
_cell.length_a   1.000
_cell.length_b   1.000
_cell.length_c   1.000
_cell.angle_alpha   90.00
_cell.angle_beta   90.00
_cell.angle_gamma   90.00
#
_symmetry.space_group_name_H-M   'P 1'
#
loop_
_entity.id
_entity.type
_entity.pdbx_description
1 polymer ?
#
loop_
_entity_poly.entity_id
_entity_poly.type
_entity_poly.pdbx_seq_one_letter_code
_entity_poly.pdbx_strand_id
1 'polypeptide(L)'
;VKLPSGAKKIVPSGCRAMIGQVAGGGRTEKPLLKAGNAYHKFRVKRNCWPKVRGVAMNPVEHPHGGDVIEKPNFSLGPDLY
;
A
#
# COMPACT_ATOMS: atom_id res chain seq x y z
N VAL A 1 -8.14 11.99 20.81
CA VAL A 1 -8.72 12.22 19.46
C VAL A 1 -8.74 10.90 18.68
N LYS A 2 -9.80 10.60 17.90
CA LYS A 2 -9.87 9.43 17.01
C LYS A 2 -9.27 9.79 15.65
N LEU A 3 -8.29 9.02 15.18
CA LEU A 3 -7.63 9.20 13.90
C LEU A 3 -8.45 8.62 12.74
N PRO A 4 -8.20 9.03 11.48
CA PRO A 4 -8.84 8.42 10.31
C PRO A 4 -8.50 6.93 10.14
N SER A 5 -7.42 6.45 10.77
CA SER A 5 -7.11 5.01 10.87
C SER A 5 -7.99 4.25 11.86
N GLY A 6 -8.89 4.92 12.60
CA GLY A 6 -9.73 4.34 13.65
C GLY A 6 -9.09 4.32 15.04
N ALA A 7 -7.77 4.48 15.14
CA ALA A 7 -7.04 4.47 16.40
C ALA A 7 -7.38 5.67 17.29
N LYS A 8 -7.48 5.46 18.60
CA LYS A 8 -7.58 6.53 19.60
C LYS A 8 -6.19 6.92 20.06
N LYS A 9 -5.83 8.21 19.97
CA LYS A 9 -4.58 8.75 20.49
C LYS A 9 -4.81 9.89 21.48
N ILE A 10 -4.02 9.91 22.54
CA ILE A 10 -3.91 11.04 23.47
C ILE A 10 -2.91 12.01 22.86
N VAL A 11 -3.28 13.29 22.81
CA VAL A 11 -2.49 14.37 22.22
C VAL A 11 -2.51 15.53 23.22
N PRO A 12 -1.40 16.25 23.43
CA PRO A 12 -1.37 17.41 24.33
C PRO A 12 -2.42 18.46 23.96
N SER A 13 -3.03 19.10 24.96
CA SER A 13 -4.10 20.09 24.76
C SER A 13 -3.64 21.35 24.02
N GLY A 14 -2.33 21.62 23.95
CA GLY A 14 -1.75 22.74 23.19
C GLY A 14 -1.61 22.48 21.69
N CYS A 15 -1.96 21.28 21.19
CA CYS A 15 -1.90 20.99 19.77
C CYS A 15 -3.01 21.73 18.99
N ARG A 16 -2.66 22.25 17.81
CA ARG A 16 -3.57 23.01 16.93
C ARG A 16 -4.13 22.12 15.83
N ALA A 17 -5.36 22.39 15.42
CA ALA A 17 -6.02 21.75 14.29
C ALA A 17 -6.94 22.74 13.56
N MET A 18 -7.22 22.48 12.28
CA MET A 18 -8.22 23.21 11.52
C MET A 18 -9.60 22.57 11.71
N ILE A 19 -10.65 23.38 11.83
CA ILE A 19 -12.02 22.90 11.95
C ILE A 19 -12.53 22.48 10.57
N GLY A 20 -13.01 21.24 10.44
CA GLY A 20 -13.63 20.72 9.23
C GLY A 20 -12.95 19.48 8.65
N GLN A 21 -13.36 19.10 7.43
CA GLN A 21 -12.79 18.00 6.67
C GLN A 21 -11.90 18.52 5.54
N VAL A 22 -10.89 17.72 5.17
CA VAL A 22 -10.03 18.03 4.02
C VAL A 22 -10.85 17.93 2.73
N ALA A 23 -10.73 18.93 1.86
CA ALA A 23 -11.41 18.94 0.57
C ALA A 23 -10.91 17.83 -0.38
N GLY A 24 -11.72 17.49 -1.39
CA GLY A 24 -11.37 16.46 -2.37
C GLY A 24 -11.68 15.03 -1.91
N GLY A 25 -12.65 14.87 -1.00
CA GLY A 25 -13.26 13.58 -0.68
C GLY A 25 -13.80 12.86 -1.92
N GLY A 26 -14.00 11.54 -1.83
CA GLY A 26 -14.49 10.71 -2.94
C GLY A 26 -13.51 10.48 -4.09
N ARG A 27 -12.28 11.00 -4.02
CA ARG A 27 -11.26 10.83 -5.08
C ARG A 27 -10.97 9.38 -5.45
N THR A 28 -11.14 8.45 -4.50
CA THR A 28 -10.87 7.01 -4.69
C THR A 28 -12.06 6.26 -5.29
N GLU A 29 -13.26 6.85 -5.32
CA GLU A 29 -14.48 6.21 -5.84
C GLU A 29 -14.40 5.97 -7.35
N LYS A 30 -13.78 6.88 -8.09
CA LYS A 30 -13.56 6.72 -9.52
C LYS A 30 -12.43 5.71 -9.78
N PRO A 31 -12.69 4.60 -10.50
CA PRO A 31 -11.64 3.66 -10.87
C PRO A 31 -10.65 4.31 -11.83
N LEU A 32 -9.38 3.87 -11.78
CA LEU A 32 -8.34 4.37 -12.69
C LEU A 32 -8.54 3.92 -14.15
N LEU A 33 -9.25 2.80 -14.35
CA LEU A 33 -9.61 2.18 -15.63
C LEU A 33 -8.43 1.69 -16.49
N LYS A 34 -7.44 2.54 -16.78
CA LYS A 34 -6.32 2.28 -17.69
C LYS A 34 -4.96 2.38 -17.00
N ALA A 35 -3.99 1.60 -17.46
CA ALA A 35 -2.61 1.63 -16.97
C ALA A 35 -1.95 3.01 -17.15
N GLY A 36 -2.26 3.74 -18.24
CA GLY A 36 -1.75 5.10 -18.46
C GLY A 36 -2.16 6.10 -17.37
N ASN A 37 -3.38 5.97 -16.83
CA ASN A 37 -3.82 6.80 -15.71
C ASN A 37 -3.05 6.48 -14.43
N ALA A 38 -2.71 5.20 -14.22
CA ALA A 38 -1.84 4.80 -13.12
C ALA A 38 -0.41 5.33 -13.32
N TYR A 39 0.16 5.24 -14.52
CA TYR A 39 1.47 5.81 -14.85
C TYR A 39 1.55 7.29 -14.47
N HIS A 40 0.61 8.12 -14.94
CA HIS A 40 0.62 9.55 -14.61
C HIS A 40 0.41 9.83 -13.12
N LYS A 41 -0.37 9.00 -12.40
CA LYS A 41 -0.56 9.09 -10.95
C LYS A 41 0.72 8.83 -10.16
N PHE A 42 1.54 7.86 -10.59
CA PHE A 42 2.77 7.49 -9.88
C PHE A 42 3.97 8.33 -10.32
N ARG A 43 4.03 8.77 -11.59
CA ARG A 43 5.09 9.64 -12.14
C ARG A 43 5.28 10.92 -11.32
N VAL A 44 4.20 11.54 -10.87
CA VAL A 44 4.25 12.80 -10.09
C VAL A 44 4.54 12.58 -8.60
N LYS A 45 4.65 11.32 -8.15
CA LYS A 45 4.84 10.97 -6.74
C LYS A 45 6.21 10.34 -6.49
N ARG A 46 6.42 9.13 -7.01
CA ARG A 46 7.65 8.34 -6.82
C ARG A 46 7.67 7.16 -7.79
N ASN A 47 8.87 6.67 -8.11
CA ASN A 47 9.08 5.53 -9.00
C ASN A 47 8.74 4.19 -8.29
N CYS A 48 7.46 3.89 -8.13
CA CYS A 48 7.00 2.66 -7.47
C CYS A 48 5.98 1.85 -8.28
N TRP A 49 5.82 2.21 -9.56
CA TRP A 49 4.91 1.57 -10.49
C TRP A 49 5.55 1.57 -11.89
N PRO A 50 5.46 0.49 -12.67
CA PRO A 50 4.77 -0.77 -12.39
C PRO A 50 5.52 -1.64 -11.37
N LYS A 51 4.81 -2.56 -10.70
CA LYS A 51 5.42 -3.53 -9.77
C LYS A 51 5.36 -4.93 -10.38
N VAL A 52 6.52 -5.55 -10.53
CA VAL A 52 6.61 -6.97 -10.88
C VAL A 52 6.34 -7.79 -9.61
N ARG A 53 5.54 -8.85 -9.71
CA ARG A 53 5.27 -9.75 -8.59
C ARG A 53 6.53 -10.57 -8.33
N GLY A 54 6.91 -10.72 -7.05
CA GLY A 54 8.12 -11.45 -6.67
C GLY A 54 8.18 -12.90 -7.16
N VAL A 55 7.03 -13.55 -7.33
CA VAL A 55 6.95 -14.92 -7.89
C VAL A 55 7.41 -14.98 -9.34
N ALA A 56 7.19 -13.90 -10.11
CA ALA A 56 7.62 -13.82 -11.50
C ALA A 56 9.10 -13.38 -11.65
N MET A 57 9.83 -13.23 -10.55
CA MET A 57 11.25 -12.91 -10.54
C MET A 57 12.10 -14.17 -10.42
N ASN A 58 13.40 -14.06 -10.69
CA ASN A 58 14.33 -15.17 -10.47
C ASN A 58 14.51 -15.43 -8.95
N PRO A 59 14.85 -16.66 -8.52
CA PRO A 59 15.09 -17.00 -7.10
C PRO A 59 16.08 -16.09 -6.38
N VAL A 60 17.03 -15.52 -7.12
CA VAL A 60 18.07 -14.62 -6.59
C VAL A 60 17.55 -13.23 -6.24
N GLU A 61 16.49 -12.76 -6.91
CA GLU A 61 15.97 -11.39 -6.78
C GLU A 61 14.85 -11.28 -5.76
N HIS A 62 14.07 -12.36 -5.57
CA HIS A 62 12.95 -12.37 -4.63
C HIS A 62 12.88 -13.73 -3.93
N PRO A 63 12.60 -13.77 -2.60
CA PRO A 63 12.42 -15.03 -1.87
C PRO A 63 11.32 -15.96 -2.39
N HIS A 64 10.50 -15.50 -3.34
CA HIS A 64 9.42 -16.28 -3.95
C HIS A 64 9.70 -16.59 -5.44
N GLY A 65 10.88 -16.23 -5.95
CA GLY A 65 11.23 -16.36 -7.35
C GLY A 65 11.61 -17.78 -7.74
N GLY A 66 11.26 -18.17 -8.97
CA GLY A 66 11.59 -19.46 -9.59
C GLY A 66 10.82 -20.68 -9.12
N ASP A 67 9.77 -20.50 -8.32
CA ASP A 67 8.80 -21.57 -8.05
C ASP A 67 7.85 -21.75 -9.26
N VAL A 68 7.66 -23.00 -9.70
CA VAL A 68 6.84 -23.37 -10.88
C VAL A 68 5.32 -23.24 -10.61
N ILE A 69 4.94 -23.18 -9.33
CA ILE A 69 3.56 -23.12 -8.87
C ILE A 69 3.41 -21.85 -8.03
N GLU A 70 2.50 -20.94 -8.43
CA GLU A 70 2.09 -19.81 -7.58
C GLU A 70 1.50 -20.37 -6.28
N LYS A 71 2.31 -20.47 -5.22
CA LYS A 71 1.79 -20.84 -3.90
C LYS A 71 0.98 -19.66 -3.35
N PRO A 72 -0.32 -19.83 -3.08
CA PRO A 72 -1.07 -18.82 -2.36
C PRO A 72 -0.64 -18.89 -0.88
N ASN A 73 0.09 -17.88 -0.42
CA ASN A 73 0.42 -17.62 0.99
C ASN A 73 1.43 -18.60 1.64
N PHE A 74 2.72 -18.29 1.53
CA PHE A 74 3.72 -18.83 2.45
C PHE A 74 3.70 -18.04 3.76
N SER A 75 2.78 -18.37 4.66
CA SER A 75 2.89 -17.99 6.07
C SER A 75 3.91 -18.92 6.70
N LEU A 76 5.10 -18.40 7.03
CA LEU A 76 6.00 -19.06 7.98
C LEU A 76 5.26 -19.07 9.33
N GLY A 77 4.62 -20.18 9.65
CA GLY A 77 4.13 -20.45 11.00
C GLY A 77 5.33 -20.60 11.95
N PRO A 78 5.14 -20.31 13.25
CA PRO A 78 6.18 -20.45 14.27
C PRO A 78 6.36 -21.92 14.67
N ASP A 79 6.74 -22.79 13.73
CA ASP A 79 7.05 -24.21 14.01
C ASP A 79 8.49 -24.55 13.65
N LEU A 80 9.43 -23.77 14.17
CA LEU A 80 10.80 -24.23 14.38
C LEU A 80 11.17 -23.94 15.83
N TYR A 81 11.23 -25.02 16.61
CA TYR A 81 12.15 -25.15 17.74
C TYR A 81 13.59 -25.08 17.22
#